data_AF-A0A924AK86-F1
#
_entry.id   AF-A0A924AK86-F1
#
_cell.length_a   1.000
_cell.length_b   1.000
_cell.length_c   1.000
_cell.angle_alpha   90.00
_cell.angle_beta   90.00
_cell.angle_gamma   90.00
#
_symmetry.space_group_name_H-M   'P 1'
#
loop_
_entity.id
_entity.type
_entity.pdbx_description
1 polymer ?
#
loop_
_entity_poly.entity_id
_entity_poly.type
_entity_poly.pdbx_seq_one_letter_code
_entity_poly.pdbx_strand_id
1 'polypeptide(L)'
;MKNFTIYLAVTLCLFLSRINAQETFEERAKSIASKIESITKDEKAALKTEVEAVNQQLINGTITKDEADSKKKKLAEARAINIESKVALAEEELKNLVQEKVDGKIKERDTTRTFKLEWNNKKKWKVKKEGESRTTSQFVFAAGFNNLVTNGAAANSDFRYWGSH
;
A
#
# COMPACT_ATOMS: atom_id res chain seq x y z
N MET A 1 16.52 28.94 7.72
CA MET A 1 15.62 27.86 8.22
C MET A 1 14.22 27.94 7.61
N LYS A 2 13.52 29.08 7.71
CA LYS A 2 12.12 29.24 7.22
C LYS A 2 11.92 28.91 5.72
N ASN A 3 12.87 29.29 4.87
CA ASN A 3 12.78 29.02 3.43
C ASN A 3 12.96 27.52 3.10
N PHE A 4 13.86 26.83 3.82
CA PHE A 4 14.08 25.39 3.66
C PHE A 4 12.84 24.58 4.05
N THR A 5 12.18 24.94 5.15
CA THR A 5 10.93 24.32 5.58
C THR A 5 9.80 24.49 4.57
N ILE A 6 9.75 25.63 3.85
CA ILE A 6 8.74 25.86 2.80
C ILE A 6 9.01 24.96 1.58
N TYR A 7 10.26 24.87 1.11
CA TYR A 7 10.61 23.99 0.00
C TYR A 7 10.38 22.51 0.34
N LEU A 8 10.69 22.08 1.56
CA LEU A 8 10.43 20.72 2.03
C LEU A 8 8.93 20.43 2.06
N ALA A 9 8.12 21.35 2.58
CA ALA A 9 6.67 21.21 2.65
C ALA A 9 6.02 21.11 1.25
N VAL A 10 6.45 21.94 0.30
CA VAL A 10 5.97 21.88 -1.10
C VAL A 10 6.37 20.56 -1.76
N THR A 11 7.60 20.09 -1.54
CA THR A 11 8.09 18.83 -2.09
C THR A 11 7.31 17.63 -1.53
N LEU A 12 7.06 17.62 -0.21
CA LEU A 12 6.25 16.58 0.44
C LEU A 12 4.80 16.58 -0.08
N CYS A 13 4.21 17.75 -0.32
CA CYS A 13 2.86 17.92 -0.85
C CYS A 13 2.73 17.36 -2.28
N LEU A 14 3.75 17.56 -3.12
CA LEU A 14 3.80 16.99 -4.47
C LEU A 14 3.92 15.46 -4.45
N PHE A 15 4.62 14.86 -3.48
CA PHE A 15 4.69 13.40 -3.33
C PHE A 15 3.35 12.78 -2.90
N LEU A 16 2.55 13.45 -2.07
CA LEU A 16 1.22 12.97 -1.67
C LEU A 16 0.22 12.95 -2.85
N SER A 17 0.38 13.82 -3.85
CA SER A 17 -0.52 13.91 -5.00
C SER A 17 -0.46 12.72 -5.98
N ARG A 18 0.53 11.83 -5.83
CA ARG A 18 0.78 10.71 -6.76
C ARG A 18 0.25 9.35 -6.29
N ILE A 19 -0.51 9.29 -5.19
CA ILE A 19 -1.13 8.05 -4.69
C ILE A 19 -2.48 7.84 -5.38
N ASN A 20 -2.49 7.72 -6.71
CA ASN A 20 -3.61 7.12 -7.41
C ASN A 20 -3.22 5.65 -7.66
N ALA A 21 -3.52 4.79 -6.69
CA ALA A 21 -3.42 3.35 -6.90
C ALA A 21 -4.51 2.96 -7.90
N GLN A 22 -4.14 2.81 -9.17
CA GLN A 22 -5.05 2.28 -10.17
C GLN A 22 -5.25 0.80 -9.86
N GLU A 23 -6.37 0.50 -9.19
CA GLU A 23 -6.76 -0.89 -8.90
C GLU A 23 -6.86 -1.68 -10.19
N THR A 24 -6.27 -2.88 -10.17
CA THR A 24 -6.32 -3.77 -11.32
C THR A 24 -7.71 -4.41 -11.43
N PHE A 25 -8.08 -4.85 -12.63
CA PHE A 25 -9.31 -5.61 -12.83
C PHE A 25 -9.39 -6.82 -11.89
N GLU A 26 -8.28 -7.54 -11.72
CA GLU A 26 -8.21 -8.72 -10.86
C GLU A 26 -8.51 -8.39 -9.39
N GLU A 27 -7.95 -7.28 -8.88
CA GLU A 27 -8.17 -6.85 -7.51
C GLU A 27 -9.64 -6.48 -7.26
N ARG A 28 -10.27 -5.78 -8.21
CA ARG A 28 -11.70 -5.45 -8.15
C ARG A 28 -12.60 -6.68 -8.30
N ALA A 29 -12.26 -7.60 -9.20
CA ALA A 29 -13.02 -8.84 -9.34
C ALA A 29 -12.94 -9.67 -8.05
N LYS A 30 -11.76 -9.72 -7.42
CA LYS A 30 -11.55 -10.42 -6.16
C LYS A 30 -12.31 -9.78 -5.00
N SER A 31 -12.38 -8.44 -4.94
CA SER A 31 -13.15 -7.75 -3.91
C SER A 31 -14.66 -8.02 -4.05
N ILE A 32 -15.18 -8.00 -5.27
CA ILE A 32 -16.59 -8.35 -5.56
C ILE A 32 -16.87 -9.81 -5.20
N ALA A 33 -15.98 -10.74 -5.58
CA ALA A 33 -16.11 -12.15 -5.20
C ALA A 33 -16.13 -12.35 -3.68
N SER A 34 -15.25 -11.64 -2.97
CA SER A 34 -15.20 -11.68 -1.49
C SER A 34 -16.47 -11.10 -0.86
N LYS A 35 -17.05 -10.05 -1.46
CA LYS A 35 -18.32 -9.43 -1.04
C LYS A 35 -19.50 -10.39 -1.21
N ILE A 36 -19.56 -11.13 -2.32
CA ILE A 36 -20.58 -12.18 -2.53
C ILE A 36 -20.43 -13.27 -1.47
N GLU A 37 -19.20 -13.74 -1.23
CA GLU A 37 -18.93 -14.76 -0.22
C GLU A 37 -19.35 -14.29 1.18
N SER A 38 -18.99 -13.07 1.59
CA SER A 38 -19.37 -12.53 2.89
C SER A 38 -20.89 -12.42 3.05
N ILE A 39 -21.60 -11.91 2.03
CA ILE A 39 -23.07 -11.80 2.05
C ILE A 39 -23.70 -13.19 2.24
N THR A 40 -23.26 -14.19 1.49
CA THR A 40 -23.83 -15.54 1.60
C THR A 40 -23.51 -16.18 2.96
N LYS A 41 -22.33 -15.92 3.51
CA LYS A 41 -21.91 -16.45 4.82
C LYS A 41 -22.71 -15.81 5.95
N ASP A 42 -22.89 -14.50 5.92
CA ASP A 42 -23.62 -13.75 6.93
C ASP A 42 -25.10 -14.13 6.95
N GLU A 43 -25.75 -14.22 5.78
CA GLU A 43 -27.15 -14.63 5.68
C GLU A 43 -27.36 -16.10 6.10
N LYS A 44 -26.43 -17.01 5.76
CA LYS A 44 -26.47 -18.40 6.23
C LYS A 44 -26.25 -18.50 7.74
N ALA A 45 -25.37 -17.69 8.31
CA ALA A 45 -25.14 -17.65 9.74
C ALA A 45 -26.39 -17.15 10.49
N ALA A 46 -27.04 -16.10 9.97
CA ALA A 46 -28.29 -15.59 10.52
C ALA A 46 -29.43 -16.62 10.40
N LEU A 47 -29.54 -17.33 9.27
CA LEU A 47 -30.53 -18.40 9.12
C LEU A 47 -30.29 -19.52 10.15
N LYS A 48 -29.02 -19.88 10.39
CA LYS A 48 -28.67 -20.92 11.36
C LYS A 48 -29.12 -20.54 12.78
N THR A 49 -28.86 -19.30 13.21
CA THR A 49 -29.28 -18.85 14.54
C THR A 49 -30.81 -18.78 14.68
N GLU A 50 -31.51 -18.34 13.65
CA GLU A 50 -32.98 -18.32 13.63
C GLU A 50 -33.58 -19.74 13.68
N VAL A 51 -33.03 -20.67 12.91
CA VAL A 51 -33.47 -22.08 12.92
C VAL A 51 -33.17 -22.75 14.25
N GLU A 52 -32.01 -22.45 14.87
CA GLU A 52 -31.68 -22.92 16.21
C GLU A 52 -32.66 -22.39 17.27
N ALA A 53 -33.06 -21.12 17.19
CA ALA A 53 -34.08 -20.56 18.07
C ALA A 53 -35.44 -21.26 17.92
N VAL A 54 -35.85 -21.57 16.67
CA VAL A 54 -37.07 -22.37 16.42
C VAL A 54 -36.94 -23.79 16.97
N ASN A 55 -35.76 -24.41 16.85
CA ASN A 55 -35.52 -25.73 17.43
C ASN A 55 -35.59 -25.70 18.96
N GLN A 56 -35.07 -24.66 19.61
CA GLN A 56 -35.19 -24.51 21.06
C GLN A 56 -36.66 -24.35 21.49
N GLN A 57 -37.47 -23.61 20.74
CA GLN A 57 -38.92 -23.50 20.99
C GLN A 57 -39.62 -24.86 20.88
N LEU A 58 -39.25 -25.67 19.89
CA LEU A 58 -39.78 -27.03 19.73
C LEU A 58 -39.39 -27.94 20.90
N ILE A 59 -38.13 -27.87 21.36
CA ILE A 59 -37.63 -28.64 22.52
C ILE A 59 -38.35 -28.22 23.81
N ASN A 60 -38.60 -26.92 23.98
CA ASN A 60 -39.32 -26.37 25.12
C ASN A 60 -40.84 -26.65 25.08
N GLY A 61 -41.33 -27.29 24.02
CA GLY A 61 -42.75 -27.65 23.84
C GLY A 61 -43.67 -26.46 23.60
N THR A 62 -43.13 -25.28 23.25
CA THR A 62 -43.95 -24.06 23.00
C THR A 62 -44.57 -24.05 21.61
N ILE A 63 -44.08 -24.88 20.68
CA ILE A 63 -44.60 -25.02 19.32
C ILE A 63 -44.70 -26.50 18.93
N THR A 64 -45.63 -26.82 18.03
CA THR A 64 -45.74 -28.17 17.47
C THR A 64 -44.69 -28.42 16.38
N LYS A 65 -44.44 -29.69 16.05
CA LYS A 65 -43.49 -30.06 14.98
C LYS A 65 -43.88 -29.46 13.63
N ASP A 66 -45.17 -29.50 13.29
CA ASP A 66 -45.67 -28.96 12.01
C ASP A 66 -45.52 -27.43 11.93
N GLU A 67 -45.75 -26.73 13.04
CA GLU A 67 -45.52 -25.29 13.13
C GLU A 67 -44.04 -24.93 13.04
N ALA A 68 -43.17 -25.71 13.69
CA ALA A 68 -41.72 -25.53 13.63
C ALA A 68 -41.20 -25.68 12.20
N ASP A 69 -41.66 -26.71 11.48
CA ASP A 69 -41.23 -26.98 10.11
C ASP A 69 -41.73 -25.90 9.14
N SER A 70 -42.97 -25.43 9.31
CA SER A 70 -43.51 -24.29 8.56
C SER A 70 -42.72 -23.00 8.79
N LYS A 71 -42.37 -22.69 10.05
CA LYS A 71 -41.56 -21.52 10.41
C LYS A 71 -40.15 -21.59 9.79
N LYS A 72 -39.47 -22.74 9.89
CA LYS A 72 -38.14 -22.93 9.29
C LYS A 72 -38.16 -22.73 7.78
N LYS A 73 -39.21 -23.24 7.11
CA LYS A 73 -39.35 -23.07 5.66
C LYS A 73 -39.52 -21.60 5.28
N LYS A 74 -40.38 -20.85 5.97
CA LYS A 74 -40.58 -19.42 5.72
C LYS A 74 -39.31 -18.60 5.96
N LEU A 75 -38.56 -18.91 7.03
CA LEU A 75 -37.27 -18.27 7.31
C LEU A 75 -36.25 -18.56 6.21
N ALA A 76 -36.17 -19.81 5.75
CA ALA A 76 -35.30 -20.20 4.64
C ALA A 76 -35.66 -19.49 3.33
N GLU A 77 -36.95 -19.40 2.98
CA GLU A 77 -37.44 -18.69 1.80
C GLU A 77 -37.10 -17.19 1.87
N ALA A 78 -37.35 -16.53 3.00
CA ALA A 78 -37.04 -15.13 3.19
C ALA A 78 -35.52 -14.85 3.06
N ARG A 79 -34.69 -15.69 3.68
CA ARG A 79 -33.23 -15.57 3.59
C ARG A 79 -32.71 -15.88 2.18
N ALA A 80 -33.31 -16.84 1.48
CA ALA A 80 -32.97 -17.13 0.09
C ALA A 80 -33.24 -15.93 -0.83
N ILE A 81 -34.40 -15.29 -0.71
CA ILE A 81 -34.75 -14.08 -1.47
C ILE A 81 -33.76 -12.94 -1.18
N ASN A 82 -33.35 -12.77 0.08
CA ASN A 82 -32.37 -11.76 0.47
C ASN A 82 -30.98 -12.02 -0.13
N ILE A 83 -30.54 -13.29 -0.13
CA ILE A 83 -29.28 -13.69 -0.76
C ILE A 83 -29.35 -13.41 -2.26
N GLU A 84 -30.40 -13.86 -2.94
CA GLU A 84 -30.58 -13.66 -4.38
C GLU A 84 -30.55 -12.18 -4.75
N SER A 85 -31.29 -11.35 -4.03
CA SER A 85 -31.35 -9.90 -4.28
C SER A 85 -29.99 -9.22 -4.08
N LYS A 86 -29.27 -9.55 -3.01
CA LYS A 86 -27.96 -8.93 -2.71
C LYS A 86 -26.85 -9.44 -3.63
N VAL A 87 -26.86 -10.72 -3.96
CA VAL A 87 -25.88 -11.33 -4.88
C VAL A 87 -26.11 -10.81 -6.29
N ALA A 88 -27.35 -10.66 -6.74
CA ALA A 88 -27.67 -10.09 -8.05
C ALA A 88 -27.07 -8.69 -8.26
N LEU A 89 -27.10 -7.82 -7.23
CA LEU A 89 -26.47 -6.50 -7.30
C LEU A 89 -24.95 -6.60 -7.45
N ALA A 90 -24.29 -7.51 -6.73
CA ALA A 90 -22.85 -7.73 -6.83
C ALA A 90 -22.45 -8.39 -8.16
N GLU A 91 -23.29 -9.26 -8.71
CA GLU A 91 -23.11 -9.83 -10.05
C GLU A 91 -23.25 -8.78 -11.14
N GLU A 92 -24.16 -7.82 -10.99
CA GLU A 92 -24.27 -6.66 -11.88
C GLU A 92 -23.02 -5.78 -11.82
N GLU A 93 -22.49 -5.51 -10.62
CA GLU A 93 -21.19 -4.83 -10.43
C GLU A 93 -20.06 -5.56 -11.18
N LEU A 94 -20.01 -6.90 -11.05
CA LEU A 94 -19.02 -7.72 -11.75
C LEU A 94 -19.19 -7.65 -13.28
N LYS A 95 -20.43 -7.71 -13.77
CA LYS A 95 -20.74 -7.61 -15.20
C LYS A 95 -20.27 -6.27 -15.76
N ASN A 96 -20.51 -5.18 -15.04
CA ASN A 96 -20.05 -3.84 -15.44
C ASN A 96 -18.53 -3.77 -15.47
N LEU A 97 -17.84 -4.33 -14.46
CA LEU A 97 -16.38 -4.41 -14.44
C LEU A 97 -15.82 -5.18 -15.66
N VAL A 98 -16.45 -6.28 -16.05
CA VAL A 98 -16.07 -7.05 -17.24
C VAL A 98 -16.25 -6.21 -18.51
N GLN A 99 -17.38 -5.50 -18.64
CA GLN A 99 -17.59 -4.59 -19.78
C GLN A 99 -16.52 -3.49 -19.84
N GLU A 100 -16.17 -2.88 -18.71
CA GLU A 100 -15.10 -1.86 -18.65
C GLU A 100 -13.73 -2.39 -19.07
N LYS A 101 -13.44 -3.67 -18.77
CA LYS A 101 -12.23 -4.35 -19.24
C LYS A 101 -12.27 -4.62 -20.75
N VAL A 102 -13.39 -5.11 -21.27
CA VAL A 102 -13.59 -5.36 -22.71
C VAL A 102 -13.49 -4.06 -23.51
N ASP A 103 -14.08 -2.97 -23.01
CA ASP A 103 -14.03 -1.63 -23.60
C ASP A 103 -12.64 -0.98 -23.54
N GLY A 104 -11.66 -1.61 -22.87
CA GLY A 104 -10.29 -1.12 -22.78
C GLY A 104 -10.10 0.10 -21.87
N LYS A 105 -11.08 0.43 -21.01
CA LYS A 105 -10.96 1.51 -20.00
C LYS A 105 -9.97 1.14 -18.90
N ILE A 106 -9.86 -0.15 -18.57
CA ILE A 106 -8.91 -0.67 -17.58
C ILE A 106 -7.64 -1.12 -18.31
N LYS A 107 -6.59 -0.29 -18.23
CA LYS A 107 -5.26 -0.66 -18.75
C LYS A 107 -4.57 -1.54 -17.73
N GLU A 108 -4.46 -2.84 -18.01
CA GLU A 108 -3.55 -3.70 -17.26
C GLU A 108 -2.11 -3.24 -17.49
N ARG A 109 -1.34 -3.18 -16.40
CA ARG A 109 0.08 -2.84 -16.46
C ARG A 109 0.77 -4.05 -17.08
N ASP A 110 1.10 -3.96 -18.37
CA ASP A 110 1.83 -4.98 -19.12
C ASP A 110 3.21 -5.24 -18.46
N THR A 111 3.25 -6.19 -17.53
CA THR A 111 4.45 -6.60 -16.78
C THR A 111 5.50 -7.22 -17.70
N THR A 112 5.12 -7.62 -18.92
CA THR A 112 6.04 -8.13 -19.94
C THR A 112 6.99 -7.05 -20.47
N ARG A 113 6.68 -5.75 -20.28
CA ARG A 113 7.66 -4.66 -20.41
C ARG A 113 8.50 -4.52 -19.14
N THR A 114 9.06 -5.65 -18.69
CA THR A 114 10.15 -5.61 -17.73
C THR A 114 11.29 -4.87 -18.41
N PHE A 115 11.61 -3.66 -17.98
CA PHE A 115 12.85 -2.98 -18.34
C PHE A 115 14.00 -3.84 -17.82
N LYS A 116 14.43 -4.82 -18.62
CA LYS A 116 15.67 -5.55 -18.39
C LYS A 116 16.80 -4.57 -18.64
N LEU A 117 17.24 -3.89 -17.58
CA LEU A 117 18.58 -3.34 -17.49
C LEU A 117 19.53 -4.54 -17.45
N GLU A 118 19.82 -5.12 -18.64
CA GLU A 118 20.93 -6.03 -18.81
C GLU A 118 22.22 -5.23 -18.63
N TRP A 119 22.70 -5.17 -17.40
CA TRP A 119 24.10 -4.83 -17.16
C TRP A 119 24.93 -5.98 -17.69
N ASN A 120 25.32 -5.89 -18.96
CA ASN A 120 26.14 -6.87 -19.63
C ASN A 120 27.57 -6.80 -19.05
N ASN A 121 27.75 -7.33 -17.85
CA ASN A 121 29.03 -7.43 -17.17
C ASN A 121 29.79 -8.63 -17.75
N LYS A 122 30.11 -8.57 -19.05
CA LYS A 122 31.15 -9.41 -19.65
C LYS A 122 32.50 -8.93 -19.15
N LYS A 123 32.76 -9.11 -17.85
CA LYS A 123 34.13 -9.18 -17.35
C LYS A 123 34.73 -10.47 -17.89
N LYS A 124 35.31 -10.39 -19.08
CA LYS A 124 36.38 -11.32 -19.45
C LYS A 124 37.45 -11.16 -18.37
N TRP A 125 37.62 -12.17 -17.54
CA TRP A 125 38.74 -12.27 -16.61
C TRP A 125 40.01 -12.45 -17.43
N LYS A 126 40.53 -11.34 -17.97
CA LYS A 126 41.97 -11.27 -18.20
C LYS A 126 42.56 -11.12 -16.81
N VAL A 127 43.24 -12.15 -16.34
CA VAL A 127 44.17 -12.04 -15.22
C VAL A 127 45.23 -11.02 -15.63
N LYS A 128 44.95 -9.74 -15.43
CA LYS A 128 46.00 -8.74 -15.29
C LYS A 128 46.57 -9.02 -13.91
N LYS A 129 47.86 -9.35 -13.85
CA LYS A 129 48.62 -9.26 -12.60
C LYS A 129 48.45 -7.82 -12.11
N GLU A 130 47.55 -7.61 -11.16
CA GLU A 130 47.46 -6.34 -10.45
C GLU A 130 48.77 -6.19 -9.69
N GLY A 131 49.58 -5.20 -10.07
CA GLY A 131 50.59 -4.70 -9.16
C GLY A 131 49.87 -4.09 -7.96
N GLU A 132 50.36 -4.34 -6.75
CA GLU A 132 49.87 -3.72 -5.53
C GLU A 132 49.64 -2.23 -5.77
N SER A 133 48.44 -1.74 -5.46
CA SER A 133 48.09 -0.33 -5.63
C SER A 133 48.99 0.53 -4.75
N ARG A 134 49.96 1.21 -5.38
CA ARG A 134 50.98 2.06 -4.72
C ARG A 134 50.47 3.43 -4.27
N THR A 135 49.16 3.65 -4.24
CA THR A 135 48.60 4.97 -3.91
C THR A 135 47.58 4.85 -2.80
N THR A 136 48.03 5.18 -1.59
CA THR A 136 47.18 5.37 -0.41
C THR A 136 46.64 6.79 -0.46
N SER A 137 45.36 6.97 -0.79
CA SER A 137 44.74 8.29 -0.73
C SER A 137 44.48 8.66 0.74
N GLN A 138 45.33 9.51 1.32
CA GLN A 138 45.10 10.09 2.64
C GLN A 138 44.47 11.47 2.48
N PHE A 139 43.30 11.68 3.08
CA PHE A 139 42.70 13.00 3.18
C PHE A 139 43.40 13.77 4.30
N VAL A 140 44.16 14.80 3.93
CA VAL A 140 44.80 15.72 4.88
C VAL A 140 44.12 17.07 4.75
N PHE A 141 43.63 17.61 5.87
CA PHE A 141 43.00 18.91 5.96
C PHE A 141 43.80 19.76 6.96
N ALA A 142 44.19 20.97 6.55
CA ALA A 142 44.86 21.93 7.41
C ALA A 142 44.06 23.25 7.40
N ALA A 143 43.75 23.76 8.59
CA ALA A 143 43.14 25.07 8.77
C ALA A 143 44.08 25.89 9.67
N GLY A 144 44.30 27.15 9.29
CA GLY A 144 45.13 28.09 10.05
C GLY A 144 44.64 29.52 9.84
N PHE A 145 44.73 30.34 10.87
CA PHE A 145 44.45 31.78 10.80
C PHE A 145 45.79 32.54 10.75
N ASN A 146 45.89 33.55 9.88
CA ASN A 146 47.12 34.31 9.68
C ASN A 146 47.04 35.61 10.49
N ASN A 147 47.83 35.72 11.56
CA ASN A 147 47.89 36.93 12.39
C ASN A 147 49.14 37.73 12.03
N LEU A 148 48.96 38.95 11.53
CA LEU A 148 50.07 39.85 11.19
C LEU A 148 50.59 40.50 12.48
N VAL A 149 51.84 40.23 12.85
CA VAL A 149 52.50 40.90 13.98
C VAL A 149 53.00 42.25 13.48
N THR A 150 52.44 43.34 14.01
CA THR A 150 52.95 44.69 13.76
C THR A 150 53.57 45.21 15.06
N ASN A 151 54.85 45.59 15.00
CA ASN A 151 55.62 46.13 16.12
C ASN A 151 55.67 45.25 17.39
N GLY A 152 55.93 43.95 17.22
CA GLY A 152 56.32 43.06 18.33
C GLY A 152 55.19 42.60 19.27
N ALA A 153 53.94 43.00 19.04
CA ALA A 153 52.79 42.53 19.79
C ALA A 153 51.65 42.10 18.85
N ALA A 154 51.14 40.88 19.03
CA ALA A 154 50.02 40.35 18.24
C ALA A 154 48.65 40.97 18.61
N ALA A 155 48.58 41.81 19.65
CA ALA A 155 47.31 42.25 20.22
C ALA A 155 46.76 43.58 19.64
N ASN A 156 47.46 44.24 18.71
CA ASN A 156 47.08 45.58 18.24
C ASN A 156 47.20 45.73 16.71
N SER A 157 46.63 44.77 15.97
CA SER A 157 46.49 44.87 14.51
C SER A 157 45.09 45.37 14.14
N ASP A 158 44.96 46.09 13.03
CA ASP A 158 43.70 46.64 12.50
C ASP A 158 42.70 45.55 12.04
N PHE A 159 43.02 44.27 12.23
CA PHE A 159 42.21 43.14 11.83
C PHE A 159 41.47 42.54 13.03
N ARG A 160 40.15 42.40 12.89
CA ARG A 160 39.27 41.95 13.96
C ARG A 160 39.38 40.44 14.21
N TYR A 161 39.75 40.05 15.42
CA TYR A 161 39.73 38.65 15.86
C TYR A 161 38.30 38.13 16.00
N TRP A 162 38.11 36.83 15.80
CA TRP A 162 36.84 36.19 16.11
C TRP A 162 36.72 36.10 17.65
N GLY A 163 36.02 37.06 18.24
CA GLY A 163 35.74 37.08 19.67
C GLY A 163 34.70 36.03 20.05
N SER A 164 34.94 35.34 21.16
CA SER A 164 33.94 34.51 21.83
C SER A 164 32.91 35.40 22.53
N HIS A 165 31.63 35.02 22.45
CA HIS A 165 30.64 35.36 23.47
C HIS A 165 30.55 34.19 24.44
#